data_AF-A0AAU7MY37-F1
#
_entry.id   AF-A0AAU7MY37-F1
#
_cell.length_a   1.000
_cell.length_b   1.000
_cell.length_c   1.000
_cell.angle_alpha   90.00
_cell.angle_beta   90.00
_cell.angle_gamma   90.00
#
_symmetry.space_group_name_H-M   'P 1'
#
loop_
_entity.id
_entity.type
_entity.pdbx_description
1 polymer ?
#
loop_
_entity_poly.entity_id
_entity_poly.type
_entity_poly.pdbx_seq_one_letter_code
_entity_poly.pdbx_strand_id
1 'polypeptide(L)'
;MLLIFTHKVTNRLTYTAKHLFERILGVEMGFTTKVEDFIKHNGPKMTYSKQPLQNEFFIRSNDLLFEQGINDLEIKVSDWDGIPCFFASGEKSTVPFDIFSASFFLLSRYEEYLPHVKDSVGRFPVKESIAYQHDFLELPVVDLWAYKLLEALQERFPDLETKEKSYSFTSIINVTTSHAYAMRGISRTLGGFLLDLGNFRFREIWERFSVLLRIKKDPYDNFFDLVEIHKKFPIKTMFFFQFAKHSAHDKNVATTNNRFRYLIKSIADYSIVSLSTSFVSTSDKNVLSGREKAIGQLDQ
;
A
#
# COMPACT_ATOMS: atom_id res chain seq x y z
N MET A 1 18.18 -3.08 22.59
CA MET A 1 18.07 -3.95 21.40
C MET A 1 17.53 -5.31 21.83
N LEU A 2 16.43 -5.78 21.23
CA LEU A 2 15.86 -7.11 21.39
C LEU A 2 16.66 -8.15 20.59
N LEU A 3 17.18 -9.18 21.24
CA LEU A 3 17.92 -10.26 20.55
C LEU A 3 17.01 -11.46 20.25
N ILE A 4 16.89 -11.83 18.98
CA ILE A 4 16.09 -12.97 18.53
C ILE A 4 17.00 -14.14 18.14
N PHE A 5 16.90 -15.25 18.86
CA PHE A 5 17.53 -16.49 18.44
C PHE A 5 16.67 -17.22 17.40
N THR A 6 17.30 -17.68 16.32
CA THR A 6 16.69 -18.57 15.32
C THR A 6 17.74 -19.52 14.77
N HIS A 7 17.34 -20.70 14.30
CA HIS A 7 18.27 -21.65 13.67
C HIS A 7 18.82 -21.16 12.32
N LYS A 8 18.10 -20.26 11.63
CA LYS A 8 18.48 -19.72 10.32
C LYS A 8 17.90 -18.31 10.13
N VAL A 9 18.70 -17.39 9.61
CA VAL A 9 18.21 -16.05 9.21
C VAL A 9 17.90 -16.08 7.72
N THR A 10 16.68 -15.71 7.35
CA THR A 10 16.22 -15.65 5.96
C THR A 10 15.71 -14.25 5.62
N ASN A 11 15.56 -13.95 4.33
CA ASN A 11 14.96 -12.69 3.88
C ASN A 11 13.50 -12.53 4.35
N ARG A 12 12.71 -13.62 4.37
CA ARG A 12 11.32 -13.60 4.84
C ARG A 12 11.23 -13.25 6.33
N LEU A 13 12.04 -13.92 7.15
CA LEU A 13 12.11 -13.65 8.59
C LEU A 13 12.62 -12.24 8.86
N THR A 14 13.71 -11.83 8.18
CA THR A 14 14.31 -10.51 8.38
C THR A 14 13.34 -9.39 8.02
N TYR A 15 12.69 -9.48 6.85
CA TYR A 15 11.67 -8.52 6.43
C TYR A 15 10.56 -8.38 7.47
N THR A 16 10.02 -9.51 7.92
CA THR A 16 8.84 -9.53 8.79
C THR A 16 9.16 -9.07 10.21
N ALA A 17 10.26 -9.56 10.80
CA ALA A 17 10.69 -9.13 12.12
C ALA A 17 11.02 -7.62 12.15
N LYS A 18 11.69 -7.10 11.11
CA LYS A 18 11.93 -5.66 11.00
C LYS A 18 10.65 -4.87 10.82
N HIS A 19 9.68 -5.40 10.08
CA HIS A 19 8.38 -4.75 9.94
C HIS A 19 7.67 -4.64 11.29
N LEU A 20 7.58 -5.73 12.05
CA LEU A 20 6.92 -5.74 13.36
C LEU A 20 7.71 -4.89 14.37
N PHE A 21 8.99 -5.19 14.62
CA PHE A 21 9.76 -4.55 15.68
C PHE A 21 10.22 -3.14 15.33
N GLU A 22 10.95 -2.95 14.24
CA GLU A 22 11.53 -1.65 13.93
C GLU A 22 10.48 -0.68 13.35
N ARG A 23 9.63 -1.18 12.44
CA ARG A 23 8.70 -0.32 11.70
C ARG A 23 7.37 -0.09 12.41
N ILE A 24 6.77 -1.05 13.09
CA ILE A 24 5.52 -0.79 13.83
C ILE A 24 5.84 -0.34 15.26
N LEU A 25 6.65 -1.13 15.99
CA LEU A 25 6.86 -0.94 17.42
C LEU A 25 8.00 0.02 17.80
N GLY A 26 8.88 0.37 16.85
CA GLY A 26 10.04 1.20 17.13
C GLY A 26 11.08 0.55 18.06
N VAL A 27 11.10 -0.79 18.14
CA VAL A 27 12.04 -1.60 18.92
C VAL A 27 13.22 -1.99 18.04
N GLU A 28 14.42 -1.61 18.44
CA GLU A 28 15.65 -2.05 17.78
C GLU A 28 15.88 -3.53 18.04
N MET A 29 16.18 -4.30 16.98
CA MET A 29 16.32 -5.75 17.07
C MET A 29 17.59 -6.27 16.37
N GLY A 30 18.03 -7.46 16.79
CA GLY A 30 19.10 -8.21 16.14
C GLY A 30 18.82 -9.71 16.15
N PHE A 31 19.44 -10.45 15.24
CA PHE A 31 19.36 -11.91 15.22
C PHE A 31 20.65 -12.56 15.72
N THR A 32 20.52 -13.76 16.29
CA THR A 32 21.64 -14.69 16.47
C THR A 32 21.23 -16.11 16.10
N THR A 33 22.17 -16.88 15.56
CA THR A 33 22.03 -18.32 15.34
C THR A 33 22.87 -19.15 16.31
N LYS A 34 23.64 -18.49 17.19
CA LYS A 34 24.50 -19.13 18.18
C LYS A 34 23.83 -19.08 19.54
N VAL A 35 23.60 -20.26 20.11
CA VAL A 35 23.01 -20.41 21.45
C VAL A 35 23.89 -19.72 22.50
N GLU A 36 25.20 -19.76 22.37
CA GLU A 36 26.14 -19.09 23.29
C GLU A 36 25.93 -17.59 23.36
N ASP A 37 25.74 -16.92 22.22
CA ASP A 37 25.52 -15.47 22.16
C ASP A 37 24.16 -15.12 22.76
N PHE A 38 23.14 -15.97 22.54
CA PHE A 38 21.83 -15.82 23.15
C PHE A 38 21.87 -15.96 24.68
N ILE A 39 22.63 -16.92 25.21
CA ILE A 39 22.79 -17.10 26.65
C ILE A 39 23.52 -15.90 27.27
N LYS A 40 24.61 -15.43 26.65
CA LYS A 40 25.42 -14.29 27.14
C LYS A 40 24.69 -12.94 27.10
N HIS A 41 23.62 -12.83 26.32
CA HIS A 41 22.84 -11.61 26.22
C HIS A 41 21.97 -11.39 27.48
N ASN A 42 22.19 -10.28 28.18
CA ASN A 42 21.47 -9.92 29.41
C ASN A 42 20.23 -9.05 29.19
N GLY A 43 20.06 -8.48 27.99
CA GLY A 43 18.91 -7.64 27.65
C GLY A 43 17.68 -8.45 27.20
N PRO A 44 16.63 -7.76 26.72
CA PRO A 44 15.45 -8.39 26.15
C PRO A 44 15.84 -9.38 25.05
N LYS A 45 15.35 -10.62 25.16
CA LYS A 45 15.66 -11.68 24.21
C LYS A 45 14.52 -12.67 24.05
N MET A 46 14.39 -13.22 22.86
CA MET A 46 13.37 -14.21 22.54
C MET A 46 13.89 -15.30 21.62
N THR A 47 13.27 -16.47 21.68
CA THR A 47 13.52 -17.59 20.78
C THR A 47 12.42 -17.68 19.73
N TYR A 48 12.82 -17.76 18.46
CA TYR A 48 11.95 -18.08 17.34
C TYR A 48 12.44 -19.34 16.65
N SER A 49 11.86 -20.49 16.99
CA SER A 49 12.29 -21.81 16.52
C SER A 49 11.21 -22.88 16.75
N LYS A 50 11.50 -24.15 16.44
CA LYS A 50 10.56 -25.25 16.69
C LYS A 50 10.38 -25.61 18.16
N GLN A 51 11.38 -25.35 19.01
CA GLN A 51 11.40 -25.71 20.42
C GLN A 51 12.08 -24.62 21.25
N PRO A 52 11.59 -24.33 22.47
CA PRO A 52 12.25 -23.38 23.35
C PRO A 52 13.64 -23.90 23.73
N LEU A 53 14.57 -22.99 24.00
CA LEU A 53 15.89 -23.34 24.53
C LEU A 53 15.81 -23.56 26.04
N GLN A 54 15.08 -22.70 26.77
CA GLN A 54 14.92 -22.68 28.22
C GLN A 54 13.54 -22.11 28.60
N ASN A 55 13.47 -21.25 29.63
CA ASN A 55 12.27 -20.54 30.07
C ASN A 55 12.30 -19.06 29.63
N GLU A 56 12.55 -18.80 28.34
CA GLU A 56 12.55 -17.48 27.73
C GLU A 56 11.20 -17.10 27.10
N PHE A 57 11.11 -15.88 26.56
CA PHE A 57 10.03 -15.51 25.66
C PHE A 57 10.16 -16.33 24.35
N PHE A 58 9.24 -17.24 24.10
CA PHE A 58 9.36 -18.22 23.02
C PHE A 58 8.17 -18.12 22.06
N ILE A 59 8.44 -18.01 20.77
CA ILE A 59 7.45 -18.15 19.71
C ILE A 59 7.81 -19.35 18.86
N ARG A 60 6.88 -20.29 18.77
CA ARG A 60 7.07 -21.47 17.91
C ARG A 60 7.01 -21.07 16.44
N SER A 61 8.00 -21.50 15.67
CA SER A 61 8.11 -21.14 14.26
C SER A 61 7.41 -22.13 13.32
N ASN A 62 6.67 -21.59 12.35
CA ASN A 62 6.21 -22.28 11.15
C ASN A 62 7.35 -22.32 10.10
N ASP A 63 7.28 -23.27 9.17
CA ASP A 63 8.33 -23.47 8.16
C ASP A 63 8.31 -22.41 7.05
N LEU A 64 7.18 -21.70 6.88
CA LEU A 64 6.97 -20.69 5.83
C LEU A 64 8.12 -19.69 5.68
N LEU A 65 8.69 -19.22 6.80
CA LEU A 65 9.79 -18.23 6.75
C LEU A 65 11.14 -18.83 6.37
N PHE A 66 11.30 -20.15 6.41
CA PHE A 66 12.55 -20.86 6.14
C PHE A 66 12.55 -21.57 4.78
N GLU A 67 11.37 -21.76 4.20
CA GLU A 67 11.16 -22.35 2.88
C GLU A 67 11.68 -21.48 1.72
N GLN A 68 11.90 -22.14 0.59
CA GLN A 68 12.15 -21.52 -0.71
C GLN A 68 10.96 -21.80 -1.63
N GLY A 69 10.66 -20.87 -2.53
CA GLY A 69 9.51 -21.01 -3.43
C GLY A 69 8.17 -20.72 -2.75
N ILE A 70 7.08 -21.00 -3.46
CA ILE A 70 5.72 -20.68 -3.04
C ILE A 70 4.92 -21.98 -3.12
N ASN A 71 4.35 -22.38 -2.00
CA ASN A 71 3.64 -23.64 -1.83
C ASN A 71 2.23 -23.34 -1.36
N ASP A 72 1.28 -24.19 -1.72
CA ASP A 72 -0.08 -24.09 -1.18
C ASP A 72 -0.07 -24.43 0.32
N LEU A 73 -0.83 -23.67 1.10
CA LEU A 73 -0.86 -23.76 2.56
C LEU A 73 -2.30 -23.92 3.03
N GLU A 74 -2.58 -24.96 3.79
CA GLU A 74 -3.86 -25.08 4.48
C GLU A 74 -3.86 -24.18 5.71
N ILE A 75 -4.62 -23.09 5.66
CA ILE A 75 -4.69 -22.10 6.74
C ILE A 75 -6.00 -22.25 7.51
N LYS A 76 -5.86 -22.53 8.80
CA LYS A 76 -6.97 -22.51 9.75
C LYS A 76 -6.95 -21.21 10.55
N VAL A 77 -7.96 -20.39 10.36
CA VAL A 77 -8.17 -19.16 11.14
C VAL A 77 -8.65 -19.51 12.55
N SER A 78 -8.09 -18.81 13.52
CA SER A 78 -8.37 -18.84 14.96
C SER A 78 -8.55 -17.40 15.45
N ASP A 79 -8.73 -17.22 16.75
CA ASP A 79 -8.94 -15.92 17.38
C ASP A 79 -7.98 -15.71 18.54
N TRP A 80 -7.42 -14.49 18.65
CA TRP A 80 -6.61 -14.05 19.78
C TRP A 80 -7.21 -12.78 20.42
N ASP A 81 -8.11 -13.00 21.37
CA ASP A 81 -8.90 -11.98 22.09
C ASP A 81 -9.65 -11.04 21.13
N GLY A 82 -10.44 -11.61 20.23
CA GLY A 82 -11.26 -10.89 19.26
C GLY A 82 -10.53 -10.47 17.99
N ILE A 83 -9.25 -10.85 17.83
CA ILE A 83 -8.45 -10.56 16.66
C ILE A 83 -8.18 -11.87 15.90
N PRO A 84 -8.67 -12.02 14.66
CA PRO A 84 -8.39 -13.20 13.85
C PRO A 84 -6.90 -13.43 13.72
N CYS A 85 -6.46 -14.69 13.81
CA CYS A 85 -5.06 -15.10 13.68
C CYS A 85 -4.96 -16.49 13.06
N PHE A 86 -3.79 -16.90 12.59
CA PHE A 86 -3.59 -18.21 11.96
C PHE A 86 -2.13 -18.65 12.04
N PHE A 87 -1.83 -19.88 11.65
CA PHE A 87 -0.60 -20.61 12.02
C PHE A 87 -0.51 -20.84 13.53
N ALA A 88 -1.54 -21.47 14.10
CA ALA A 88 -1.61 -21.79 15.52
C ALA A 88 -0.31 -22.43 16.03
N SER A 89 0.14 -21.93 17.17
CA SER A 89 1.32 -22.40 17.89
C SER A 89 0.91 -23.37 18.98
N GLY A 90 1.83 -24.25 19.38
CA GLY A 90 1.57 -25.15 20.51
C GLY A 90 1.62 -24.41 21.85
N GLU A 91 1.07 -25.02 22.90
CA GLU A 91 0.91 -24.47 24.26
C GLU A 91 2.20 -23.90 24.90
N LYS A 92 3.38 -24.35 24.45
CA LYS A 92 4.66 -23.83 24.96
C LYS A 92 4.99 -22.43 24.45
N SER A 93 4.37 -21.98 23.37
CA SER A 93 4.58 -20.67 22.77
C SER A 93 3.91 -19.58 23.62
N THR A 94 4.61 -18.47 23.85
CA THR A 94 4.10 -17.33 24.62
C THR A 94 2.90 -16.65 23.93
N VAL A 95 2.87 -16.67 22.59
CA VAL A 95 1.77 -16.16 21.76
C VAL A 95 1.07 -17.35 21.08
N PRO A 96 -0.27 -17.33 20.91
CA PRO A 96 -1.05 -18.49 20.46
C PRO A 96 -0.83 -18.91 19.00
N PHE A 97 -0.08 -18.15 18.21
CA PHE A 97 0.22 -18.44 16.82
C PHE A 97 1.59 -17.91 16.43
N ASP A 98 2.10 -18.37 15.28
CA ASP A 98 3.30 -17.82 14.69
C ASP A 98 3.00 -16.48 14.02
N ILE A 99 3.09 -15.43 14.83
CA ILE A 99 2.89 -14.04 14.39
C ILE A 99 3.80 -13.64 13.23
N PHE A 100 5.02 -14.17 13.13
CA PHE A 100 5.92 -13.82 12.05
C PHE A 100 5.47 -14.45 10.74
N SER A 101 5.08 -15.72 10.74
CA SER A 101 4.58 -16.37 9.52
C SER A 101 3.24 -15.81 9.07
N ALA A 102 2.32 -15.55 10.00
CA ALA A 102 1.03 -14.94 9.70
C ALA A 102 1.20 -13.53 9.11
N SER A 103 2.06 -12.72 9.71
CA SER A 103 2.36 -11.37 9.21
C SER A 103 3.01 -11.42 7.84
N PHE A 104 3.97 -12.30 7.62
CA PHE A 104 4.62 -12.45 6.31
C PHE A 104 3.59 -12.83 5.23
N PHE A 105 2.70 -13.77 5.53
CA PHE A 105 1.67 -14.23 4.60
C PHE A 105 0.79 -13.07 4.10
N LEU A 106 0.31 -12.24 5.01
CA LEU A 106 -0.53 -11.07 4.66
C LEU A 106 0.28 -9.95 3.99
N LEU A 107 1.42 -9.57 4.57
CA LEU A 107 2.23 -8.44 4.08
C LEU A 107 2.82 -8.70 2.69
N SER A 108 3.20 -9.95 2.41
CA SER A 108 3.70 -10.35 1.10
C SER A 108 2.59 -10.59 0.08
N ARG A 109 1.32 -10.58 0.48
CA ARG A 109 0.19 -10.99 -0.35
C ARG A 109 0.41 -12.39 -0.95
N TYR A 110 0.85 -13.32 -0.11
CA TYR A 110 1.31 -14.66 -0.50
C TYR A 110 0.29 -15.39 -1.40
N GLU A 111 -1.00 -15.24 -1.11
CA GLU A 111 -2.14 -15.79 -1.87
C GLU A 111 -2.12 -15.40 -3.35
N GLU A 112 -1.70 -14.17 -3.67
CA GLU A 112 -1.71 -13.66 -5.05
C GLU A 112 -0.66 -14.33 -5.95
N TYR A 113 0.28 -15.07 -5.36
CA TYR A 113 1.29 -15.82 -6.09
C TYR A 113 0.90 -17.29 -6.31
N LEU A 114 -0.14 -17.79 -5.63
CA LEU A 114 -0.65 -19.14 -5.85
C LEU A 114 -1.54 -19.20 -7.10
N PRO A 115 -1.76 -20.39 -7.69
CA PRO A 115 -2.70 -20.54 -8.79
C PRO A 115 -4.11 -20.08 -8.39
N HIS A 116 -4.66 -19.10 -9.10
CA HIS A 116 -6.00 -18.55 -8.86
C HIS A 116 -6.65 -18.08 -10.16
N VAL A 117 -7.98 -17.91 -10.14
CA VAL A 117 -8.72 -17.37 -11.28
C VAL A 117 -8.68 -15.86 -11.19
N LYS A 118 -8.03 -15.23 -12.17
CA LYS A 118 -7.93 -13.77 -12.22
C LYS A 118 -9.26 -13.12 -12.59
N ASP A 119 -9.47 -11.91 -12.09
CA ASP A 119 -10.59 -11.08 -12.51
C ASP A 119 -10.49 -10.63 -13.98
N SER A 120 -11.49 -9.90 -14.48
CA SER A 120 -11.57 -9.43 -15.87
C SER A 120 -10.41 -8.53 -16.31
N VAL A 121 -9.57 -8.07 -15.39
CA VAL A 121 -8.40 -7.23 -15.68
C VAL A 121 -7.09 -7.86 -15.17
N GLY A 122 -7.10 -9.16 -14.84
CA GLY A 122 -5.89 -9.92 -14.56
C GLY A 122 -5.39 -9.87 -13.11
N ARG A 123 -6.22 -9.45 -12.15
CA ARG A 123 -5.86 -9.31 -10.73
C ARG A 123 -6.39 -10.47 -9.88
N PHE A 124 -5.80 -10.65 -8.70
CA PHE A 124 -6.33 -11.53 -7.67
C PHE A 124 -7.68 -11.01 -7.14
N PRO A 125 -8.77 -11.79 -7.17
CA PRO A 125 -10.06 -11.35 -6.66
C PRO A 125 -10.05 -11.21 -5.13
N VAL A 126 -10.44 -10.05 -4.61
CA VAL A 126 -10.49 -9.80 -3.15
C VAL A 126 -11.33 -10.86 -2.40
N LYS A 127 -12.38 -11.36 -3.04
CA LYS A 127 -13.29 -12.38 -2.48
C LYS A 127 -12.62 -13.73 -2.21
N GLU A 128 -11.51 -13.99 -2.88
CA GLU A 128 -10.73 -15.22 -2.69
C GLU A 128 -9.71 -15.09 -1.55
N SER A 129 -9.45 -13.88 -1.04
CA SER A 129 -8.52 -13.71 0.09
C SER A 129 -9.10 -14.27 1.39
N ILE A 130 -8.24 -14.86 2.20
CA ILE A 130 -8.58 -15.32 3.55
C ILE A 130 -9.16 -14.18 4.41
N ALA A 131 -8.67 -12.96 4.22
CA ALA A 131 -9.15 -11.78 4.94
C ALA A 131 -10.59 -11.41 4.60
N TYR A 132 -11.00 -11.58 3.34
CA TYR A 132 -12.41 -11.40 2.95
C TYR A 132 -13.26 -12.58 3.42
N GLN A 133 -12.79 -13.81 3.26
CA GLN A 133 -13.54 -15.02 3.63
C GLN A 133 -13.84 -15.14 5.13
N HIS A 134 -13.01 -14.51 5.97
CA HIS A 134 -13.15 -14.50 7.42
C HIS A 134 -13.44 -13.09 7.98
N ASP A 135 -13.97 -12.19 7.15
CA ASP A 135 -14.49 -10.87 7.56
C ASP A 135 -13.51 -9.97 8.34
N PHE A 136 -12.21 -10.04 8.04
CA PHE A 136 -11.18 -9.21 8.66
C PHE A 136 -10.41 -8.30 7.67
N LEU A 137 -10.90 -8.18 6.43
CA LEU A 137 -10.26 -7.37 5.39
C LEU A 137 -10.03 -5.91 5.80
N GLU A 138 -10.97 -5.34 6.57
CA GLU A 138 -10.91 -3.94 7.03
C GLU A 138 -10.11 -3.76 8.33
N LEU A 139 -9.61 -4.86 8.93
CA LEU A 139 -8.85 -4.82 10.17
C LEU A 139 -7.34 -4.82 9.88
N PRO A 140 -6.56 -3.89 10.48
CA PRO A 140 -5.10 -3.88 10.36
C PRO A 140 -4.49 -4.94 11.30
N VAL A 141 -4.81 -6.22 11.07
CA VAL A 141 -4.50 -7.32 12.00
C VAL A 141 -3.00 -7.44 12.29
N VAL A 142 -2.12 -7.15 11.32
CA VAL A 142 -0.66 -7.19 11.53
C VAL A 142 -0.21 -6.14 12.55
N ASP A 143 -0.71 -4.91 12.44
CA ASP A 143 -0.45 -3.84 13.41
C ASP A 143 -1.02 -4.20 14.78
N LEU A 144 -2.25 -4.69 14.83
CA LEU A 144 -2.88 -5.11 16.08
C LEU A 144 -2.11 -6.25 16.77
N TRP A 145 -1.67 -7.26 16.01
CA TRP A 145 -0.85 -8.35 16.55
C TRP A 145 0.50 -7.83 17.04
N ALA A 146 1.12 -6.87 16.35
CA ALA A 146 2.38 -6.26 16.78
C ALA A 146 2.21 -5.58 18.14
N TYR A 147 1.16 -4.78 18.35
CA TYR A 147 0.91 -4.13 19.65
C TYR A 147 0.66 -5.14 20.76
N LYS A 148 -0.11 -6.21 20.50
CA LYS A 148 -0.29 -7.29 21.50
C LYS A 148 0.99 -8.06 21.78
N LEU A 149 1.83 -8.27 20.76
CA LEU A 149 3.17 -8.84 20.95
C LEU A 149 4.03 -7.95 21.85
N LEU A 150 3.95 -6.62 21.67
CA LEU A 150 4.66 -5.68 22.52
C LEU A 150 4.19 -5.75 23.98
N GLU A 151 2.88 -5.80 24.22
CA GLU A 151 2.31 -5.98 25.57
C GLU A 151 2.88 -7.24 26.24
N ALA A 152 2.82 -8.39 25.56
CA ALA A 152 3.39 -9.64 26.07
C ALA A 152 4.91 -9.56 26.31
N LEU A 153 5.65 -8.86 25.44
CA LEU A 153 7.08 -8.63 25.63
C LEU A 153 7.36 -7.74 26.84
N GLN A 154 6.57 -6.70 27.06
CA GLN A 154 6.72 -5.77 28.18
C GLN A 154 6.34 -6.41 29.53
N GLU A 155 5.41 -7.37 29.55
CA GLU A 155 5.17 -8.20 30.73
C GLU A 155 6.43 -8.95 31.17
N ARG A 156 7.24 -9.41 30.20
CA ARG A 156 8.48 -10.15 30.48
C ARG A 156 9.71 -9.26 30.63
N PHE A 157 9.73 -8.14 29.91
CA PHE A 157 10.82 -7.17 29.86
C PHE A 157 10.27 -5.76 30.09
N PRO A 158 9.98 -5.38 31.36
CA PRO A 158 9.34 -4.10 31.67
C PRO A 158 10.12 -2.88 31.21
N ASP A 159 11.46 -3.00 31.14
CA ASP A 159 12.37 -1.94 30.69
C ASP A 159 12.57 -1.91 29.16
N LEU A 160 11.75 -2.62 28.38
CA LEU A 160 11.84 -2.61 26.93
C LEU A 160 11.40 -1.26 26.36
N GLU A 161 12.38 -0.47 25.92
CA GLU A 161 12.14 0.83 25.29
C GLU A 161 11.56 0.70 23.87
N THR A 162 10.56 1.54 23.59
CA THR A 162 9.94 1.70 22.27
C THR A 162 10.08 3.13 21.80
N LYS A 163 10.35 3.33 20.50
CA LYS A 163 10.33 4.67 19.90
C LYS A 163 8.93 4.99 19.42
N GLU A 164 8.27 5.95 20.09
CA GLU A 164 7.00 6.46 19.60
C GLU A 164 7.16 7.08 18.21
N LYS A 165 6.21 6.77 17.32
CA LYS A 165 6.11 7.41 16.02
C LYS A 165 5.19 8.59 16.10
N SER A 166 5.66 9.74 15.62
CA SER A 166 4.76 10.84 15.31
C SER A 166 3.92 10.49 14.08
N TYR A 167 2.62 10.65 14.21
CA TYR A 167 1.71 10.54 13.08
C TYR A 167 2.12 11.55 12.00
N SER A 168 2.21 11.08 10.76
CA SER A 168 2.42 11.93 9.60
C SER A 168 1.44 11.56 8.50
N PHE A 169 0.89 12.57 7.85
CA PHE A 169 -0.08 12.41 6.79
C PHE A 169 0.43 13.06 5.51
N THR A 170 0.34 12.35 4.39
CA THR A 170 0.62 12.89 3.06
C THR A 170 -0.61 12.66 2.19
N SER A 171 -1.20 13.74 1.68
CA SER A 171 -2.31 13.68 0.73
C SER A 171 -1.75 13.34 -0.66
N ILE A 172 -2.21 12.25 -1.25
CA ILE A 172 -1.80 11.82 -2.59
C ILE A 172 -3.02 11.87 -3.49
N ILE A 173 -2.97 12.74 -4.50
CA ILE A 173 -4.08 12.98 -5.42
C ILE A 173 -3.71 12.44 -6.80
N ASN A 174 -4.36 11.34 -7.19
CA ASN A 174 -4.19 10.77 -8.53
C ASN A 174 -5.15 11.43 -9.53
N VAL A 175 -4.60 12.18 -10.47
CA VAL A 175 -5.36 12.93 -11.49
C VAL A 175 -5.41 12.12 -12.78
N THR A 176 -6.39 11.22 -12.85
CA THR A 176 -6.65 10.39 -14.05
C THR A 176 -7.24 11.21 -15.20
N THR A 177 -8.00 12.25 -14.88
CA THR A 177 -8.54 13.19 -15.85
C THR A 177 -8.64 14.57 -15.23
N SER A 178 -8.08 15.59 -15.87
CA SER A 178 -8.13 16.95 -15.32
C SER A 178 -9.44 17.68 -15.58
N HIS A 179 -10.11 17.37 -16.70
CA HIS A 179 -11.32 18.08 -17.14
C HIS A 179 -12.35 17.13 -17.75
N ALA A 180 -13.62 17.32 -17.39
CA ALA A 180 -14.73 16.58 -17.95
C ALA A 180 -15.04 17.03 -19.39
N TYR A 181 -14.96 18.35 -19.65
CA TYR A 181 -15.35 18.96 -20.92
C TYR A 181 -14.29 19.92 -21.47
N ALA A 182 -13.79 20.83 -20.63
CA ALA A 182 -12.80 21.82 -21.04
C ALA A 182 -11.48 21.15 -21.45
N MET A 183 -10.68 21.86 -22.24
CA MET A 183 -9.35 21.40 -22.71
C MET A 183 -9.35 20.10 -23.54
N ARG A 184 -10.51 19.48 -23.78
CA ARG A 184 -10.66 18.32 -24.68
C ARG A 184 -10.65 18.76 -26.14
N GLY A 185 -10.14 17.89 -27.01
CA GLY A 185 -10.14 18.13 -28.45
C GLY A 185 -11.55 18.13 -29.04
N ILE A 186 -11.72 18.87 -30.14
CA ILE A 186 -13.02 19.11 -30.82
C ILE A 186 -13.74 17.79 -31.14
N SER A 187 -13.02 16.80 -31.66
CA SER A 187 -13.59 15.49 -32.01
C SER A 187 -14.21 14.77 -30.80
N ARG A 188 -13.60 14.87 -29.61
CA ARG A 188 -14.14 14.28 -28.38
C ARG A 188 -15.33 15.04 -27.84
N THR A 189 -15.32 16.36 -27.98
CA THR A 189 -16.45 17.19 -27.58
C THR A 189 -17.67 16.86 -28.43
N LEU A 190 -17.49 16.75 -29.76
CA LEU A 190 -18.56 16.40 -30.68
C LEU A 190 -19.05 14.96 -30.46
N GLY A 191 -18.13 13.99 -30.37
CA GLY A 191 -18.49 12.60 -30.08
C GLY A 191 -19.20 12.43 -28.74
N GLY A 192 -18.73 13.13 -27.70
CA GLY A 192 -19.39 13.17 -26.39
C GLY A 192 -20.80 13.75 -26.47
N PHE A 193 -20.97 14.85 -27.19
CA PHE A 193 -22.28 15.45 -27.44
C PHE A 193 -23.24 14.49 -28.16
N LEU A 194 -22.80 13.84 -29.25
CA LEU A 194 -23.63 12.89 -29.99
C LEU A 194 -24.02 11.67 -29.13
N LEU A 195 -23.09 11.17 -28.32
CA LEU A 195 -23.37 10.09 -27.36
C LEU A 195 -24.38 10.53 -26.29
N ASP A 196 -24.22 11.74 -25.74
CA ASP A 196 -25.15 12.26 -24.74
C ASP A 196 -26.54 12.49 -25.36
N LEU A 197 -26.61 12.98 -26.60
CA LEU A 197 -27.86 13.18 -27.34
C LEU A 197 -28.57 11.85 -27.64
N GLY A 198 -27.83 10.85 -28.14
CA GLY A 198 -28.39 9.53 -28.43
C GLY A 198 -28.86 8.77 -27.20
N ASN A 199 -28.31 9.08 -26.02
CA ASN A 199 -28.74 8.52 -24.73
C ASN A 199 -29.70 9.44 -23.95
N PHE A 200 -30.23 10.51 -24.57
CA PHE A 200 -31.15 11.46 -23.94
C PHE A 200 -30.62 12.10 -22.64
N ARG A 201 -29.28 12.25 -22.52
CA ARG A 201 -28.56 12.86 -21.40
C ARG A 201 -28.51 14.39 -21.53
N PHE A 202 -29.68 15.03 -21.48
CA PHE A 202 -29.81 16.47 -21.74
C PHE A 202 -29.09 17.36 -20.72
N ARG A 203 -28.96 16.90 -19.47
CA ARG A 203 -28.25 17.62 -18.41
C ARG A 203 -26.76 17.75 -18.74
N GLU A 204 -26.15 16.66 -19.18
CA GLU A 204 -24.74 16.56 -19.55
C GLU A 204 -24.44 17.40 -20.79
N ILE A 205 -25.39 17.46 -21.73
CA ILE A 205 -25.32 18.37 -22.89
C ILE A 205 -25.29 19.82 -22.42
N TRP A 206 -26.25 20.23 -21.56
CA TRP A 206 -26.31 21.58 -21.04
C TRP A 206 -25.05 21.96 -20.25
N GLU A 207 -24.56 21.05 -19.40
CA GLU A 207 -23.34 21.25 -18.62
C GLU A 207 -22.11 21.38 -19.52
N ARG A 208 -21.97 20.51 -20.53
CA ARG A 208 -20.92 20.60 -21.54
C ARG A 208 -20.91 21.97 -22.22
N PHE A 209 -22.05 22.44 -22.71
CA PHE A 209 -22.13 23.76 -23.36
C PHE A 209 -21.82 24.90 -22.37
N SER A 210 -22.36 24.83 -21.15
CA SER A 210 -22.10 25.83 -20.12
C SER A 210 -20.61 25.95 -19.78
N VAL A 211 -19.89 24.83 -19.72
CA VAL A 211 -18.44 24.79 -19.48
C VAL A 211 -17.66 25.29 -20.70
N LEU A 212 -18.03 24.87 -21.92
CA LEU A 212 -17.33 25.28 -23.14
C LEU A 212 -17.51 26.77 -23.44
N LEU A 213 -18.69 27.33 -23.13
CA LEU A 213 -18.98 28.76 -23.21
C LEU A 213 -18.42 29.56 -22.01
N ARG A 214 -17.76 28.89 -21.06
CA ARG A 214 -17.19 29.49 -19.83
C ARG A 214 -18.21 30.17 -18.93
N ILE A 215 -19.48 29.80 -19.04
CA ILE A 215 -20.55 30.22 -18.13
C ILE A 215 -20.38 29.54 -16.76
N LYS A 216 -19.85 28.31 -16.76
CA LYS A 216 -19.59 27.51 -15.56
C LYS A 216 -18.14 26.97 -15.56
N LYS A 217 -17.55 26.81 -14.37
CA LYS A 217 -16.29 26.08 -14.16
C LYS A 217 -16.48 24.60 -14.53
N ASP A 218 -15.44 23.97 -15.10
CA ASP A 218 -15.48 22.54 -15.36
C ASP A 218 -15.63 21.77 -14.02
N PRO A 219 -16.52 20.77 -13.93
CA PRO A 219 -16.76 20.07 -12.67
C PRO A 219 -15.54 19.32 -12.13
N TYR A 220 -14.53 19.02 -12.97
CA TYR A 220 -13.30 18.36 -12.54
C TYR A 220 -12.16 19.36 -12.22
N ASP A 221 -12.36 20.63 -12.54
CA ASP A 221 -11.38 21.68 -12.23
C ASP A 221 -11.54 22.14 -10.78
N ASN A 222 -11.01 21.37 -9.83
CA ASN A 222 -11.03 21.68 -8.40
C ASN A 222 -9.62 21.87 -7.80
N PHE A 223 -8.60 22.01 -8.65
CA PHE A 223 -7.21 21.97 -8.23
C PHE A 223 -6.83 23.11 -7.28
N PHE A 224 -7.25 24.34 -7.58
CA PHE A 224 -6.96 25.49 -6.71
C PHE A 224 -7.75 25.44 -5.40
N ASP A 225 -8.97 24.90 -5.43
CA ASP A 225 -9.78 24.68 -4.23
C ASP A 225 -9.04 23.70 -3.28
N LEU A 226 -8.44 22.65 -3.84
CA LEU A 226 -7.57 21.71 -3.10
C LEU A 226 -6.31 22.40 -2.56
N VAL A 227 -5.66 23.25 -3.37
CA VAL A 227 -4.50 24.04 -2.92
C VAL A 227 -4.85 24.96 -1.74
N GLU A 228 -6.02 25.60 -1.76
CA GLU A 228 -6.47 26.43 -0.65
C GLU A 228 -6.69 25.63 0.64
N ILE A 229 -7.27 24.42 0.53
CA ILE A 229 -7.41 23.51 1.65
C ILE A 229 -6.03 23.13 2.21
N HIS A 230 -5.05 22.83 1.36
CA HIS A 230 -3.69 22.47 1.78
C HIS A 230 -2.88 23.66 2.33
N LYS A 231 -3.23 24.90 1.96
CA LYS A 231 -2.66 26.10 2.61
C LYS A 231 -3.22 26.29 4.01
N LYS A 232 -4.51 25.99 4.21
CA LYS A 232 -5.18 26.08 5.51
C LYS A 232 -4.68 25.01 6.49
N PHE A 233 -4.44 23.81 6.00
CA PHE A 233 -3.89 22.70 6.78
C PHE A 233 -2.54 22.34 6.17
N PRO A 234 -1.38 22.68 6.79
CA PRO A 234 -0.05 22.52 6.20
C PRO A 234 0.35 21.03 6.09
N ILE A 235 -0.37 20.30 5.24
CA ILE A 235 -0.18 18.89 4.95
C ILE A 235 0.66 18.75 3.70
N LYS A 236 1.59 17.80 3.72
CA LYS A 236 2.36 17.46 2.53
C LYS A 236 1.40 16.89 1.48
N THR A 237 1.38 17.48 0.29
CA THR A 237 0.52 17.05 -0.81
C THR A 237 1.32 16.72 -2.05
N MET A 238 0.93 15.63 -2.71
CA MET A 238 1.48 15.19 -3.99
C MET A 238 0.36 15.00 -5.02
N PHE A 239 0.50 15.59 -6.19
CA PHE A 239 -0.38 15.36 -7.33
C PHE A 239 0.30 14.46 -8.36
N PHE A 240 -0.35 13.36 -8.72
CA PHE A 240 0.09 12.45 -9.76
C PHE A 240 -0.75 12.66 -11.01
N PHE A 241 -0.25 13.42 -11.98
CA PHE A 241 -0.98 13.66 -13.22
C PHE A 241 -0.76 12.53 -14.21
N GLN A 242 -1.84 11.98 -14.75
CA GLN A 242 -1.75 11.02 -15.83
C GLN A 242 -1.37 11.72 -17.15
N PHE A 243 -0.07 11.86 -17.40
CA PHE A 243 0.49 12.52 -18.58
C PHE A 243 0.83 11.50 -19.67
N ALA A 244 -0.21 10.88 -20.23
CA ALA A 244 -0.10 9.79 -21.19
C ALA A 244 -0.59 10.20 -22.58
N LYS A 245 0.00 9.61 -23.64
CA LYS A 245 -0.68 9.57 -24.94
C LYS A 245 -2.00 8.81 -24.78
N HIS A 246 -2.99 9.23 -25.55
CA HIS A 246 -4.33 8.68 -25.50
C HIS A 246 -4.34 7.17 -25.81
N SER A 247 -5.13 6.41 -25.05
CA SER A 247 -5.41 4.99 -25.31
C SER A 247 -6.89 4.68 -25.05
N ALA A 248 -7.31 3.46 -25.37
CA ALA A 248 -8.68 2.99 -25.09
C ALA A 248 -9.06 3.10 -23.60
N HIS A 249 -8.07 2.93 -22.71
CA HIS A 249 -8.23 3.01 -21.25
C HIS A 249 -7.84 4.39 -20.68
N ASP A 250 -7.02 5.17 -21.41
CA ASP A 250 -6.48 6.45 -20.95
C ASP A 250 -7.08 7.62 -21.75
N LYS A 251 -8.20 8.16 -21.27
CA LYS A 251 -9.02 9.18 -21.96
C LYS A 251 -8.70 10.62 -21.55
N ASN A 252 -7.52 10.88 -20.97
CA ASN A 252 -7.15 12.19 -20.42
C ASN A 252 -6.92 13.26 -21.52
N VAL A 253 -6.83 14.52 -21.11
CA VAL A 253 -6.48 15.69 -21.92
C VAL A 253 -5.15 15.45 -22.64
N ALA A 254 -5.06 15.90 -23.89
CA ALA A 254 -3.85 15.72 -24.69
C ALA A 254 -2.64 16.43 -24.05
N THR A 255 -1.50 15.74 -23.98
CA THR A 255 -0.25 16.27 -23.41
C THR A 255 0.32 17.45 -24.19
N THR A 256 -0.14 17.69 -25.42
CA THR A 256 0.19 18.87 -26.24
C THR A 256 -0.65 20.09 -25.92
N ASN A 257 -1.68 19.98 -25.07
CA ASN A 257 -2.52 21.13 -24.73
C ASN A 257 -1.78 22.08 -23.77
N ASN A 258 -1.47 23.29 -24.26
CA ASN A 258 -0.76 24.31 -23.47
C ASN A 258 -1.49 24.71 -22.18
N ARG A 259 -2.83 24.73 -22.16
CA ARG A 259 -3.59 25.05 -20.95
C ARG A 259 -3.45 23.96 -19.89
N PHE A 260 -3.38 22.70 -20.31
CA PHE A 260 -3.16 21.58 -19.40
C PHE A 260 -1.73 21.56 -18.85
N ARG A 261 -0.73 21.87 -19.69
CA ARG A 261 0.66 22.06 -19.24
C ARG A 261 0.78 23.21 -18.25
N TYR A 262 0.12 24.33 -18.54
CA TYR A 262 0.07 25.48 -17.65
C TYR A 262 -0.56 25.12 -16.30
N LEU A 263 -1.70 24.41 -16.28
CA LEU A 263 -2.30 23.92 -15.05
C LEU A 263 -1.30 23.11 -14.21
N ILE A 264 -0.62 22.14 -14.82
CA ILE A 264 0.36 21.31 -14.12
C ILE A 264 1.46 22.18 -13.50
N LYS A 265 2.00 23.15 -14.26
CA LYS A 265 2.99 24.12 -13.75
C LYS A 265 2.44 24.93 -12.59
N SER A 266 1.23 25.48 -12.71
CA SER A 266 0.60 26.25 -11.63
C SER A 266 0.36 25.46 -10.36
N ILE A 267 0.10 24.15 -10.46
CA ILE A 267 -0.02 23.29 -9.27
C ILE A 267 1.37 22.94 -8.70
N ALA A 268 2.38 22.81 -9.55
CA ALA A 268 3.77 22.60 -9.11
C ALA A 268 4.32 23.76 -8.28
N ASP A 269 3.83 24.98 -8.49
CA ASP A 269 4.18 26.16 -7.66
C ASP A 269 3.74 26.01 -6.18
N TYR A 270 2.76 25.14 -5.89
CA TYR A 270 2.19 24.98 -4.54
C TYR A 270 2.35 23.58 -3.96
N SER A 271 2.59 22.55 -4.76
CA SER A 271 2.58 21.15 -4.33
C SER A 271 3.54 20.31 -5.16
N ILE A 272 3.98 19.17 -4.62
CA ILE A 272 4.81 18.23 -5.36
C ILE A 272 3.97 17.63 -6.49
N VAL A 273 4.50 17.63 -7.70
CA VAL A 273 3.85 17.07 -8.89
C VAL A 273 4.70 15.92 -9.42
N SER A 274 4.05 14.81 -9.77
CA SER A 274 4.68 13.65 -10.39
C SER A 274 3.75 13.02 -11.44
N LEU A 275 4.23 11.99 -12.13
CA LEU A 275 3.46 11.26 -13.15
C LEU A 275 2.72 10.08 -12.56
N SER A 276 1.44 10.00 -12.89
CA SER A 276 0.70 8.76 -12.75
C SER A 276 0.99 7.84 -13.95
N THR A 277 1.27 6.57 -13.68
CA THR A 277 1.41 5.55 -14.72
C THR A 277 0.03 5.29 -15.33
N SER A 278 0.01 5.09 -16.65
CA SER A 278 -1.21 4.73 -17.36
C SER A 278 -1.44 3.22 -17.29
N PHE A 279 -2.67 2.77 -17.56
CA PHE A 279 -2.98 1.35 -17.59
C PHE A 279 -2.05 0.56 -18.54
N VAL A 280 -1.76 1.13 -19.71
CA VAL A 280 -0.85 0.52 -20.71
C VAL A 280 0.60 0.38 -20.21
N SER A 281 1.07 1.28 -19.35
CA SER A 281 2.44 1.22 -18.82
C SER A 281 2.61 0.18 -17.72
N THR A 282 1.52 -0.35 -17.18
CA THR A 282 1.56 -1.48 -16.26
C THR A 282 1.91 -2.79 -16.98
N SER A 283 1.64 -2.87 -18.29
CA SER A 283 1.89 -4.06 -19.11
C SER A 283 3.18 -4.00 -19.93
N ASP A 284 3.71 -2.81 -20.23
CA ASP A 284 4.94 -2.63 -21.03
C ASP A 284 5.97 -1.72 -20.33
N LYS A 285 7.10 -2.31 -19.93
CA LYS A 285 8.21 -1.62 -19.26
C LYS A 285 8.89 -0.56 -20.13
N ASN A 286 8.85 -0.69 -21.46
CA ASN A 286 9.47 0.30 -22.37
C ASN A 286 8.65 1.60 -22.45
N VAL A 287 7.35 1.54 -22.18
CA VAL A 287 6.48 2.72 -22.14
C VAL A 287 6.75 3.59 -20.90
N LEU A 288 7.26 2.99 -19.81
CA LEU A 288 7.63 3.72 -18.59
C LEU A 288 8.86 4.62 -18.81
N SER A 289 9.94 4.07 -19.38
CA SER A 289 11.22 4.80 -19.57
C SER A 289 11.13 5.96 -20.58
N GLY A 290 10.23 5.86 -21.58
CA GLY A 290 9.99 6.95 -22.54
C GLY A 290 9.30 8.18 -21.94
N ARG A 291 8.62 8.05 -20.80
CA ARG A 291 7.82 9.14 -20.18
C ARG A 291 8.63 10.07 -19.30
N GLU A 292 9.64 9.57 -18.62
CA GLU A 292 10.56 10.40 -17.82
C GLU A 292 11.18 11.52 -18.67
N LYS A 293 11.49 11.23 -19.93
CA LYS A 293 12.01 12.21 -20.91
C LYS A 293 11.02 13.29 -21.31
N ALA A 294 9.71 13.03 -21.24
CA ALA A 294 8.68 14.00 -21.65
C ALA A 294 8.45 15.09 -20.60
N ILE A 295 8.81 14.86 -19.33
CA ILE A 295 8.79 15.87 -18.27
C ILE A 295 9.99 16.80 -18.32
N GLY A 296 11.18 16.31 -18.64
CA GLY A 296 12.35 17.19 -18.77
C GLY A 296 12.17 18.30 -19.81
N GLN A 297 11.19 18.17 -20.70
CA GLN A 297 10.77 19.18 -21.67
C GLN A 297 9.68 20.14 -21.15
N LEU A 298 9.04 19.86 -20.01
CA LEU A 298 8.14 20.78 -19.31
C LEU A 298 8.93 21.77 -18.43
N ASP A 299 10.14 21.41 -18.00
CA ASP A 299 11.05 22.28 -17.25
C ASP A 299 11.84 23.26 -18.14
N GLN A 300 11.66 23.16 -19.47
CA GLN A 300 12.10 24.14 -20.47
C GLN A 300 10.93 25.05 -20.89
#